data_AF-A0A3A8KM28-F1
#
_entry.id   AF-A0A3A8KM28-F1
#
_cell.length_a   1.000
_cell.length_b   1.000
_cell.length_c   1.000
_cell.angle_alpha   90.00
_cell.angle_beta   90.00
_cell.angle_gamma   90.00
#
_symmetry.space_group_name_H-M   'P 1'
#
loop_
_entity.id
_entity.type
_entity.pdbx_description
1 polymer ?
#
loop_
_entity_poly.entity_id
_entity_poly.type
_entity_poly.pdbx_seq_one_letter_code
_entity_poly.pdbx_strand_id
1 'polypeptide(L)'
;MAHEQRERRGASLDTPIRQLVRRQKVHTTQKAASPKDACRLAGCGRPVRRMGLCNAHYERQKKDPGNWSGPVREYSVNVYVGDFTAPREHAEAVVAEAKLRGVSRSFVLREVLALWVESQKAPAKLPRYAREGGGADELGPEEPTFGMTPAQADARKDAIILREYQDGVSLAALAERFGDRVYAVTRDVRQPQTGADRLPFGAPAP
;
A
#
# COMPACT_ATOMS: atom_id res chain seq x y z
N MET A 1 -50.32 -12.91 -20.44
CA MET A 1 -49.95 -11.49 -20.16
C MET A 1 -48.65 -11.38 -19.36
N ALA A 2 -48.54 -11.89 -18.13
CA ALA A 2 -47.29 -11.74 -17.33
C ALA A 2 -46.06 -12.51 -17.86
N HIS A 3 -46.26 -13.58 -18.63
CA HIS A 3 -45.19 -14.41 -19.20
C HIS A 3 -44.47 -13.72 -20.36
N GLU A 4 -45.24 -13.16 -21.30
CA GLU A 4 -44.75 -12.47 -22.48
C GLU A 4 -43.92 -11.22 -22.12
N GLN A 5 -44.26 -10.55 -21.02
CA GLN A 5 -43.53 -9.38 -20.54
C GLN A 5 -42.16 -9.73 -19.94
N ARG A 6 -41.92 -10.97 -19.50
CA ARG A 6 -40.59 -11.45 -19.03
C ARG A 6 -39.66 -11.74 -20.19
N GLU A 7 -40.17 -12.36 -21.26
CA GLU A 7 -39.38 -12.69 -22.44
C GLU A 7 -38.84 -11.46 -23.16
N ARG A 8 -39.67 -10.39 -23.30
CA ARG A 8 -39.22 -9.12 -23.88
C ARG A 8 -38.08 -8.45 -23.10
N ARG A 9 -37.88 -8.80 -21.81
CA ARG A 9 -36.81 -8.25 -20.97
C ARG A 9 -35.55 -9.12 -20.93
N GLY A 10 -35.51 -10.24 -21.66
CA GLY A 10 -34.33 -11.13 -21.72
C GLY A 10 -33.98 -11.81 -20.40
N ALA A 11 -34.93 -11.92 -19.46
CA ALA A 11 -34.69 -12.59 -18.19
C ALA A 11 -34.90 -14.10 -18.34
N SER A 12 -33.87 -14.89 -18.07
CA SER A 12 -33.93 -16.36 -18.05
C SER A 12 -35.10 -16.86 -17.19
N LEU A 13 -35.89 -17.78 -17.76
CA LEU A 13 -37.06 -18.38 -17.12
C LEU A 13 -36.69 -19.24 -15.89
N ASP A 14 -35.43 -19.66 -15.79
CA ASP A 14 -34.91 -20.49 -14.68
C ASP A 14 -34.50 -19.70 -13.44
N THR A 15 -34.60 -18.36 -13.45
CA THR A 15 -34.32 -17.60 -12.23
C THR A 15 -35.53 -17.71 -11.30
N PRO A 16 -35.44 -18.42 -10.15
CA PRO A 16 -36.57 -18.59 -9.26
C PRO A 16 -37.06 -17.22 -8.78
N ILE A 17 -38.36 -16.95 -8.95
CA ILE A 17 -39.02 -15.65 -8.69
C ILE A 17 -38.68 -15.09 -7.30
N ARG A 18 -38.40 -15.95 -6.31
CA ARG A 18 -37.99 -15.56 -4.94
C ARG A 18 -36.64 -14.81 -4.87
N GLN A 19 -35.73 -14.99 -5.82
CA GLN A 19 -34.43 -14.30 -5.79
C GLN A 19 -34.50 -12.85 -6.26
N LEU A 20 -35.43 -12.50 -7.16
CA LEU A 20 -35.57 -11.14 -7.69
C LEU A 20 -36.19 -10.17 -6.67
N VAL A 21 -37.07 -10.65 -5.79
CA VAL A 21 -37.68 -9.80 -4.73
C VAL A 21 -36.68 -9.50 -3.61
N ARG A 22 -35.68 -10.37 -3.38
CA ARG A 22 -34.64 -10.15 -2.36
C ARG A 22 -33.58 -9.13 -2.79
N ARG A 23 -33.29 -9.03 -4.09
CA ARG A 23 -32.26 -8.12 -4.61
C ARG A 23 -32.70 -6.65 -4.70
N GLN A 24 -33.99 -6.36 -4.86
CA GLN A 24 -34.47 -4.97 -4.97
C GLN A 24 -34.71 -4.25 -3.63
N LYS A 25 -34.66 -4.96 -2.48
CA LYS A 25 -34.92 -4.36 -1.16
C LYS A 25 -33.68 -3.94 -0.35
N VAL A 26 -32.47 -3.98 -0.92
CA VAL A 26 -31.23 -3.66 -0.17
C VAL A 26 -30.76 -2.21 -0.37
N HIS A 27 -31.34 -1.49 -1.32
CA HIS A 27 -31.02 -0.07 -1.54
C HIS A 27 -32.27 0.76 -1.24
N THR A 28 -32.45 1.19 0.01
CA THR A 28 -33.17 2.43 0.43
C THR A 28 -33.56 2.31 1.91
N THR A 29 -32.62 2.55 2.81
CA THR A 29 -32.87 3.13 4.15
C THR A 29 -31.55 3.45 4.87
N GLN A 30 -30.48 3.76 4.13
CA GLN A 30 -29.51 4.71 4.71
C GLN A 30 -30.11 6.09 4.53
N LYS A 31 -31.15 6.38 5.32
CA LYS A 31 -31.57 7.75 5.61
C LYS A 31 -30.31 8.42 6.14
N ALA A 32 -29.65 9.21 5.29
CA ALA A 32 -28.41 9.88 5.61
C ALA A 32 -28.62 10.59 6.94
N ALA A 33 -27.98 10.08 7.99
CA ALA A 33 -28.06 10.68 9.30
C ALA A 33 -27.57 12.12 9.13
N SER A 34 -28.44 13.08 9.44
CA SER A 34 -28.07 14.48 9.45
C SER A 34 -26.78 14.64 10.27
N PRO A 35 -25.74 15.31 9.75
CA PRO A 35 -24.36 15.24 10.25
C PRO A 35 -24.12 15.99 11.57
N LYS A 36 -25.10 16.08 12.45
CA LYS A 36 -25.12 17.17 13.43
C LYS A 36 -24.47 16.84 14.78
N ASP A 37 -24.34 15.56 15.14
CA ASP A 37 -23.78 15.21 16.44
C ASP A 37 -22.55 14.33 16.32
N ALA A 38 -21.45 14.77 16.94
CA ALA A 38 -20.28 13.95 17.21
C ALA A 38 -20.60 12.96 18.34
N CYS A 39 -19.94 11.80 18.32
CA CYS A 39 -20.07 10.79 19.37
C CYS A 39 -19.88 11.41 20.76
N ARG A 40 -20.76 11.09 21.72
CA ARG A 40 -20.71 11.58 23.11
C ARG A 40 -19.44 11.20 23.87
N LEU A 41 -18.68 10.21 23.37
CA LEU A 41 -17.41 9.84 23.97
C LEU A 41 -16.31 10.84 23.61
N ALA A 42 -15.71 11.42 24.65
CA ALA A 42 -14.60 12.35 24.53
C ALA A 42 -13.47 11.75 23.67
N GLY A 43 -13.03 12.50 22.66
CA GLY A 43 -11.95 12.09 21.76
C GLY A 43 -12.34 11.20 20.58
N CYS A 44 -13.61 10.81 20.40
CA CYS A 44 -14.00 9.97 19.26
C CYS A 44 -14.18 10.77 17.95
N GLY A 45 -14.90 11.90 17.98
CA GLY A 45 -15.14 12.76 16.81
C GLY A 45 -15.94 12.14 15.64
N ARG A 46 -16.27 10.84 15.71
CA ARG A 46 -17.03 10.13 14.65
C ARG A 46 -18.52 10.51 14.69
N PRO A 47 -19.23 10.48 13.55
CA PRO A 47 -20.64 10.82 13.49
C PRO A 47 -21.52 9.86 14.31
N VAL A 48 -22.49 10.42 15.04
CA VAL A 48 -23.48 9.66 15.80
C VAL A 48 -24.39 8.88 14.87
N ARG A 49 -24.68 7.62 15.23
CA ARG A 49 -25.66 6.78 14.55
C ARG A 49 -26.92 6.58 15.38
N ARG A 50 -26.79 6.22 16.66
CA ARG A 50 -27.90 5.92 17.56
C ARG A 50 -27.48 6.17 19.02
N MET A 51 -28.40 6.66 19.86
CA MET A 51 -28.16 6.92 21.29
C MET A 51 -26.99 7.87 21.59
N GLY A 52 -26.65 8.78 20.67
CA GLY A 52 -25.49 9.67 20.86
C GLY A 52 -24.13 8.98 20.70
N LEU A 53 -24.09 7.74 20.21
CA LEU A 53 -22.86 6.97 19.99
C LEU A 53 -22.59 6.77 18.50
N CYS A 54 -21.30 6.71 18.15
CA CYS A 54 -20.89 6.25 16.82
C CYS A 54 -21.22 4.76 16.64
N ASN A 55 -21.21 4.27 15.40
CA ASN A 55 -21.56 2.88 15.11
C ASN A 55 -20.71 1.87 15.92
N ALA A 56 -19.40 2.11 16.04
CA ALA A 56 -18.50 1.21 16.76
C ALA A 56 -18.79 1.17 18.26
N HIS A 57 -19.06 2.33 18.88
CA HIS A 57 -19.39 2.41 20.30
C HIS A 57 -20.78 1.86 20.61
N TYR A 58 -21.75 2.07 19.73
CA TYR A 58 -23.09 1.48 19.86
C TYR A 58 -23.03 -0.07 19.78
N GLU A 59 -22.29 -0.63 18.84
CA GLU A 59 -22.13 -2.09 18.72
C GLU A 59 -21.37 -2.67 19.93
N ARG A 60 -20.39 -1.95 20.49
CA ARG A 60 -19.74 -2.36 21.75
C ARG A 60 -20.71 -2.31 22.92
N GLN A 61 -21.47 -1.22 23.10
CA GLN A 61 -22.48 -1.10 24.16
C GLN A 61 -23.51 -2.23 24.09
N LYS A 62 -23.91 -2.63 22.88
CA LYS A 62 -24.85 -3.72 22.68
C LYS A 62 -24.26 -5.10 23.07
N LYS A 63 -22.97 -5.32 22.83
CA LYS A 63 -22.29 -6.59 23.14
C LYS A 63 -21.85 -6.68 24.61
N ASP A 64 -21.36 -5.56 25.14
CA ASP A 64 -20.81 -5.44 26.49
C ASP A 64 -21.17 -4.05 27.06
N PRO A 65 -22.28 -3.94 27.81
CA PRO A 65 -22.76 -2.66 28.34
C PRO A 65 -21.84 -2.05 29.41
N GLY A 66 -20.83 -2.78 29.90
CA GLY A 66 -19.84 -2.28 30.86
C GLY A 66 -18.58 -1.69 30.21
N ASN A 67 -18.26 -2.08 28.96
CA ASN A 67 -16.98 -1.76 28.32
C ASN A 67 -17.13 -1.04 26.97
N TRP A 68 -18.07 -0.11 26.88
CA TRP A 68 -18.33 0.63 25.63
C TRP A 68 -17.52 1.92 25.49
N SER A 69 -16.90 2.42 26.57
CA SER A 69 -16.07 3.62 26.57
C SER A 69 -14.63 3.40 26.09
N GLY A 70 -14.22 2.14 25.92
CA GLY A 70 -12.86 1.83 25.45
C GLY A 70 -12.55 2.48 24.09
N PRO A 71 -11.28 2.81 23.84
CA PRO A 71 -10.88 3.44 22.58
C PRO A 71 -11.35 2.56 21.43
N VAL A 72 -12.03 3.17 20.45
CA VAL A 72 -12.27 2.47 19.20
C VAL A 72 -10.90 2.33 18.58
N ARG A 73 -10.45 1.09 18.33
CA ARG A 73 -9.27 0.88 17.50
C ARG A 73 -9.45 1.77 16.29
N GLU A 74 -8.50 2.64 16.04
CA GLU A 74 -8.44 3.36 14.78
C GLU A 74 -8.38 2.24 13.74
N TYR A 75 -9.51 1.98 13.08
CA TYR A 75 -9.51 1.03 12.00
C TYR A 75 -8.57 1.70 11.02
N SER A 76 -7.38 1.12 10.81
CA SER A 76 -6.63 1.40 9.60
C SER A 76 -7.68 1.32 8.52
N VAL A 77 -7.85 2.43 7.78
CA VAL A 77 -8.91 2.54 6.77
C VAL A 77 -8.50 1.58 5.68
N ASN A 78 -8.80 0.31 5.92
CA ASN A 78 -8.65 -0.75 4.98
C ASN A 78 -9.77 -0.46 3.99
N VAL A 79 -9.37 0.06 2.84
CA VAL A 79 -10.31 0.24 1.76
C VAL A 79 -10.57 -1.17 1.23
N TYR A 80 -11.70 -1.72 1.65
CA TYR A 80 -12.18 -2.99 1.15
C TYR A 80 -12.56 -2.80 -0.31
N VAL A 81 -11.80 -3.43 -1.21
CA VAL A 81 -12.18 -3.55 -2.62
C VAL A 81 -12.45 -5.02 -2.88
N GLY A 82 -13.72 -5.42 -2.67
CA GLY A 82 -14.09 -6.83 -2.57
C GLY A 82 -13.53 -7.45 -1.28
N ASP A 83 -12.88 -8.60 -1.41
CA ASP A 83 -12.26 -9.34 -0.29
C ASP A 83 -10.82 -8.88 0.01
N PHE A 84 -10.28 -7.93 -0.76
CA PHE A 84 -8.90 -7.47 -0.58
C PHE A 84 -8.80 -6.33 0.43
N THR A 85 -7.86 -6.48 1.35
CA THR A 85 -7.52 -5.50 2.38
C THR A 85 -6.20 -4.84 1.99
N ALA A 86 -6.23 -3.64 1.42
CA ALA A 86 -5.01 -2.93 1.03
C ALA A 86 -4.55 -1.94 2.13
N PRO A 87 -3.22 -1.77 2.33
CA PRO A 87 -2.67 -0.67 3.10
C PRO A 87 -3.23 0.68 2.64
N ARG A 88 -3.35 1.64 3.56
CA ARG A 88 -3.91 2.97 3.29
C ARG A 88 -3.18 3.68 2.14
N GLU A 89 -1.85 3.61 2.12
CA GLU A 89 -1.00 4.19 1.07
C GLU A 89 -1.37 3.68 -0.34
N HIS A 90 -1.59 2.37 -0.49
CA HIS A 90 -1.99 1.78 -1.77
C HIS A 90 -3.41 2.18 -2.15
N ALA A 91 -4.32 2.28 -1.18
CA ALA A 91 -5.66 2.75 -1.45
C ALA A 91 -5.68 4.21 -1.92
N GLU A 92 -4.87 5.07 -1.31
CA GLU A 92 -4.71 6.47 -1.71
C GLU A 92 -4.12 6.58 -3.13
N ALA A 93 -3.12 5.76 -3.47
CA ALA A 93 -2.56 5.69 -4.82
C ALA A 93 -3.62 5.30 -5.87
N VAL A 94 -4.45 4.27 -5.59
CA VAL A 94 -5.53 3.85 -6.49
C VAL A 94 -6.57 4.96 -6.68
N VAL A 95 -6.90 5.69 -5.62
CA VAL A 95 -7.85 6.82 -5.70
C VAL A 95 -7.27 7.98 -6.51
N ALA A 96 -5.99 8.31 -6.32
CA ALA A 96 -5.30 9.36 -7.07
C ALA A 96 -5.26 9.04 -8.57
N GLU A 97 -4.85 7.81 -8.91
CA GLU A 97 -4.76 7.35 -10.30
C GLU A 97 -6.13 7.33 -10.99
N ALA A 98 -7.17 6.83 -10.30
CA ALA A 98 -8.53 6.83 -10.82
C ALA A 98 -9.03 8.25 -11.12
N LYS A 99 -8.68 9.21 -10.25
CA LYS A 99 -9.03 10.63 -10.44
C LYS A 99 -8.28 11.23 -11.64
N LEU A 100 -6.99 10.93 -11.79
CA LEU A 100 -6.18 11.41 -12.93
C LEU A 100 -6.70 10.90 -14.27
N ARG A 101 -7.07 9.61 -14.33
CA ARG A 101 -7.54 8.97 -15.57
C ARG A 101 -9.04 9.15 -15.85
N GLY A 102 -9.80 9.72 -14.91
CA GLY A 102 -11.25 9.85 -15.04
C GLY A 102 -11.98 8.51 -15.09
N VAL A 103 -11.42 7.47 -14.48
CA VAL A 103 -11.99 6.11 -14.45
C VAL A 103 -12.44 5.72 -13.04
N SER A 104 -13.22 4.63 -12.93
CA SER A 104 -13.61 4.12 -11.61
C SER A 104 -12.42 3.50 -10.86
N ARG A 105 -12.42 3.61 -9.52
CA ARG A 105 -11.40 2.98 -8.66
C ARG A 105 -11.28 1.47 -8.90
N SER A 106 -12.41 0.80 -9.12
CA SER A 106 -12.46 -0.64 -9.41
C SER A 106 -11.85 -1.02 -10.77
N PHE A 107 -11.68 -0.05 -11.69
CA PHE A 107 -10.98 -0.27 -12.96
C PHE A 107 -9.47 -0.28 -12.72
N VAL A 108 -8.94 0.75 -12.07
CA VAL A 108 -7.50 0.85 -11.71
C VAL A 108 -7.07 -0.36 -10.88
N LEU A 109 -7.88 -0.76 -9.89
CA LEU A 109 -7.53 -1.90 -9.05
C LEU A 109 -7.45 -3.22 -9.85
N ARG A 110 -8.32 -3.41 -10.86
CA ARG A 110 -8.26 -4.60 -11.72
C ARG A 110 -7.01 -4.63 -12.58
N GLU A 111 -6.57 -3.49 -13.10
CA GLU A 111 -5.30 -3.39 -13.83
C GLU A 111 -4.10 -3.70 -12.93
N VAL A 112 -4.05 -3.10 -11.72
CA VAL A 112 -2.98 -3.36 -10.75
C VAL A 112 -2.92 -4.84 -10.37
N LEU A 113 -4.07 -5.47 -10.10
CA LEU A 113 -4.13 -6.89 -9.80
C LEU A 113 -3.71 -7.75 -11.00
N ALA A 114 -4.08 -7.39 -12.22
CA ALA A 114 -3.66 -8.09 -13.43
C ALA A 114 -2.13 -8.04 -13.60
N LEU A 115 -1.52 -6.87 -13.41
CA LEU A 115 -0.07 -6.71 -13.45
C LEU A 115 0.63 -7.52 -12.35
N TRP A 116 0.08 -7.52 -11.14
CA TRP A 116 0.62 -8.33 -10.05
C TRP A 116 0.54 -9.83 -10.35
N VAL A 117 -0.60 -10.33 -10.83
CA VAL A 117 -0.76 -11.74 -11.24
C VAL A 117 0.25 -12.10 -12.33
N GLU A 118 0.47 -11.21 -13.30
CA GLU A 118 1.45 -11.45 -14.36
C GLU A 118 2.89 -11.45 -13.82
N SER A 119 3.21 -10.61 -12.83
CA SER A 119 4.51 -10.64 -12.15
C SER A 119 4.76 -11.93 -11.36
N GLN A 120 3.70 -12.60 -10.89
CA GLN A 120 3.82 -13.90 -10.22
C GLN A 120 3.99 -15.06 -11.22
N LYS A 121 3.43 -14.93 -12.43
CA LYS A 121 3.58 -15.92 -13.50
C LYS A 121 4.92 -15.83 -14.19
N ALA A 122 5.54 -14.66 -14.20
CA ALA A 122 6.93 -14.55 -14.58
C ALA A 122 7.67 -15.57 -13.71
N PRO A 123 8.22 -16.67 -14.29
CA PRO A 123 9.06 -17.52 -13.50
C PRO A 123 10.08 -16.58 -12.88
N ALA A 124 10.35 -16.76 -11.59
CA ALA A 124 11.61 -16.31 -11.05
C ALA A 124 12.67 -17.06 -11.86
N LYS A 125 12.97 -16.56 -13.07
CA LYS A 125 14.24 -16.66 -13.72
C LYS A 125 15.13 -15.84 -12.79
N LEU A 126 15.35 -16.36 -11.59
CA LEU A 126 16.67 -16.36 -11.02
C LEU A 126 17.53 -16.78 -12.20
N PRO A 127 18.32 -15.86 -12.71
CA PRO A 127 19.09 -16.14 -13.90
C PRO A 127 19.86 -17.43 -13.64
N ARG A 128 19.95 -18.28 -14.65
CA ARG A 128 20.43 -19.66 -14.53
C ARG A 128 21.85 -19.76 -13.95
N TYR A 129 22.58 -18.64 -13.89
CA TYR A 129 23.84 -18.49 -13.14
C TYR A 129 23.72 -18.74 -11.62
N ALA A 130 22.53 -18.85 -11.03
CA ALA A 130 22.37 -19.22 -9.63
C ALA A 130 22.28 -20.74 -9.36
N ARG A 131 22.13 -21.61 -10.38
CA ARG A 131 21.83 -23.04 -10.15
C ARG A 131 22.81 -24.03 -10.76
N GLU A 132 23.58 -23.63 -11.77
CA GLU A 132 24.49 -24.55 -12.48
C GLU A 132 25.86 -23.87 -12.63
N GLY A 133 26.70 -23.98 -11.59
CA GLY A 133 28.15 -23.75 -11.71
C GLY A 133 28.68 -22.51 -10.98
N GLY A 134 29.36 -22.76 -9.87
CA GLY A 134 30.18 -21.78 -9.17
C GLY A 134 30.33 -22.19 -7.71
N GLY A 135 31.16 -23.20 -7.44
CA GLY A 135 31.50 -23.57 -6.08
C GLY A 135 31.96 -22.35 -5.30
N ALA A 136 31.59 -22.29 -4.01
CA ALA A 136 32.11 -21.32 -3.06
C ALA A 136 33.64 -21.45 -2.83
N ASP A 137 34.34 -22.25 -3.62
CA ASP A 137 35.76 -22.58 -3.49
C ASP A 137 36.65 -22.02 -4.62
N GLU A 138 36.12 -21.33 -5.64
CA GLU A 138 36.93 -20.79 -6.76
C GLU A 138 36.65 -19.32 -7.14
N LEU A 139 36.10 -18.52 -6.23
CA LEU A 139 36.65 -17.17 -6.13
C LEU A 139 38.04 -17.37 -5.56
N GLY A 140 39.02 -17.57 -6.46
CA GLY A 140 40.43 -17.56 -6.11
C GLY A 140 40.64 -16.43 -5.11
N PRO A 141 41.38 -16.69 -4.01
CA PRO A 141 41.42 -15.80 -2.86
C PRO A 141 41.52 -14.39 -3.39
N GLU A 142 40.46 -13.58 -3.19
CA GLU A 142 40.58 -12.14 -3.39
C GLU A 142 41.86 -11.82 -2.63
N GLU A 143 42.93 -11.45 -3.36
CA GLU A 143 44.26 -11.43 -2.78
C GLU A 143 44.10 -10.76 -1.44
N PRO A 144 44.37 -11.49 -0.32
CA PRO A 144 44.16 -10.92 0.98
C PRO A 144 44.89 -9.61 0.91
N THR A 145 44.14 -8.51 1.00
CA THR A 145 44.73 -7.17 0.96
C THR A 145 45.50 -7.12 2.27
N PHE A 146 46.74 -7.59 2.18
CA PHE A 146 47.50 -8.03 3.33
C PHE A 146 47.78 -6.76 4.12
N GLY A 147 47.12 -6.60 5.26
CA GLY A 147 47.18 -5.38 6.07
C GLY A 147 45.98 -4.43 5.97
N MET A 148 44.90 -4.77 5.25
CA MET A 148 43.63 -4.05 5.38
C MET A 148 42.77 -4.66 6.50
N THR A 149 42.27 -3.80 7.38
CA THR A 149 41.25 -4.16 8.35
C THR A 149 39.91 -4.42 7.62
N PRO A 150 38.99 -5.21 8.20
CA PRO A 150 37.66 -5.41 7.63
C PRO A 150 36.94 -4.10 7.30
N ALA A 151 37.12 -3.07 8.15
CA ALA A 151 36.56 -1.73 7.92
C ALA A 151 37.13 -1.04 6.66
N GLN A 152 38.41 -1.26 6.34
CA GLN A 152 39.03 -0.71 5.13
C GLN A 152 38.57 -1.43 3.86
N ALA A 153 38.38 -2.75 3.93
CA ALA A 153 37.81 -3.53 2.84
C ALA A 153 36.37 -3.08 2.53
N ASP A 154 35.60 -2.85 3.59
CA ASP A 154 34.24 -2.33 3.55
C ASP A 154 34.16 -0.93 2.94
N ALA A 155 34.99 0.01 3.41
CA ALA A 155 35.08 1.36 2.84
C ALA A 155 35.48 1.34 1.36
N ARG A 156 36.35 0.41 0.95
CA ARG A 156 36.72 0.24 -0.46
C ARG A 156 35.55 -0.24 -1.31
N LYS A 157 34.73 -1.18 -0.80
CA LYS A 157 33.50 -1.62 -1.48
C LYS A 157 32.51 -0.48 -1.62
N ASP A 158 32.33 0.31 -0.55
CA ASP A 158 31.42 1.46 -0.56
C ASP A 158 31.87 2.52 -1.58
N ALA A 159 33.18 2.76 -1.70
CA ALA A 159 33.74 3.67 -2.71
C ALA A 159 33.49 3.18 -4.16
N ILE A 160 33.57 1.87 -4.41
CA ILE A 160 33.27 1.29 -5.74
C ILE A 160 31.78 1.47 -6.07
N ILE A 161 30.88 1.17 -5.12
CA ILE A 161 29.43 1.33 -5.29
C ILE A 161 29.09 2.78 -5.62
N LEU A 162 29.66 3.75 -4.90
CA LEU A 162 29.40 5.18 -5.12
C LEU A 162 29.90 5.65 -6.49
N ARG A 163 31.10 5.22 -6.90
CA ARG A 163 31.66 5.59 -8.20
C ARG A 163 30.80 5.05 -9.36
N GLU A 164 30.49 3.76 -9.34
CA GLU A 164 29.66 3.16 -10.40
C GLU A 164 28.24 3.76 -10.43
N TYR A 165 27.68 4.10 -9.26
CA TYR A 165 26.40 4.81 -9.19
C TYR A 165 26.49 6.22 -9.83
N GLN A 166 27.56 6.97 -9.57
CA GLN A 166 27.81 8.27 -10.20
C GLN A 166 28.04 8.16 -11.72
N ASP A 167 28.62 7.06 -12.17
CA ASP A 167 28.79 6.73 -13.59
C ASP A 167 27.48 6.28 -14.27
N GLY A 168 26.35 6.28 -13.54
CA GLY A 168 25.01 6.00 -14.07
C GLY A 168 24.62 4.53 -14.06
N VAL A 169 25.37 3.65 -13.38
CA VAL A 169 24.99 2.25 -13.21
C VAL A 169 23.73 2.18 -12.35
N SER A 170 22.73 1.42 -12.84
CA SER A 170 21.46 1.28 -12.14
C SER A 170 21.62 0.59 -10.77
N LEU A 171 20.78 0.99 -9.80
CA LEU A 171 20.76 0.36 -8.47
C LEU A 171 20.51 -1.15 -8.52
N ALA A 172 19.73 -1.63 -9.49
CA ALA A 172 19.47 -3.06 -9.67
C ALA A 172 20.75 -3.83 -10.04
N ALA A 173 21.52 -3.31 -11.00
CA ALA A 173 22.80 -3.92 -11.41
C ALA A 173 23.85 -3.90 -10.28
N LEU A 174 23.88 -2.82 -9.49
CA LEU A 174 24.75 -2.77 -8.30
C LEU A 174 24.30 -3.78 -7.24
N ALA A 175 22.98 -3.92 -7.01
CA ALA A 175 22.43 -4.84 -6.02
C ALA A 175 22.71 -6.31 -6.37
N GLU A 176 22.75 -6.66 -7.66
CA GLU A 176 23.17 -8.00 -8.10
C GLU A 176 24.63 -8.31 -7.72
N ARG A 177 25.51 -7.30 -7.69
CA ARG A 177 26.95 -7.49 -7.43
C ARG A 177 27.34 -7.32 -5.96
N PHE A 178 26.69 -6.41 -5.24
CA PHE A 178 27.06 -6.03 -3.87
C PHE A 178 25.96 -6.32 -2.84
N GLY A 179 24.83 -6.90 -3.25
CA GLY A 179 23.71 -7.27 -2.38
C GLY A 179 23.08 -6.07 -1.68
N ASP A 180 22.64 -6.29 -0.44
CA ASP A 180 21.93 -5.28 0.37
C ASP A 180 22.79 -4.06 0.73
N ARG A 181 24.12 -4.18 0.62
CA ARG A 181 25.05 -3.10 0.96
C ARG A 181 24.87 -1.86 0.09
N VAL A 182 24.39 -2.01 -1.15
CA VAL A 182 24.10 -0.90 -2.07
C VAL A 182 23.07 0.06 -1.47
N TYR A 183 22.05 -0.48 -0.80
CA TYR A 183 21.01 0.35 -0.21
C TYR A 183 21.51 1.12 1.00
N ALA A 184 22.41 0.54 1.81
CA ALA A 184 23.04 1.26 2.91
C ALA A 184 23.85 2.46 2.42
N VAL A 185 24.68 2.25 1.39
CA VAL A 185 25.59 3.27 0.85
C VAL A 185 24.85 4.38 0.08
N THR A 186 23.85 4.02 -0.73
CA THR A 186 23.15 5.00 -1.58
C THR A 186 22.03 5.76 -0.85
N ARG A 187 21.58 5.28 0.32
CA ARG A 187 20.60 5.99 1.15
C ARG A 187 21.14 7.34 1.63
N ASP A 188 22.42 7.39 1.96
CA ASP A 188 23.08 8.61 2.45
C ASP A 188 23.30 9.65 1.34
N VAL A 189 23.42 9.21 0.08
CA VAL A 189 23.51 10.10 -1.10
C VAL A 189 22.16 10.71 -1.45
N ARG A 190 21.07 9.95 -1.27
CA ARG A 190 19.70 10.39 -1.62
C ARG A 190 19.08 11.36 -0.62
N GLN A 191 19.61 11.48 0.59
CA GLN A 191 19.24 12.59 1.44
C GLN A 191 20.02 13.82 0.93
N PRO A 192 19.39 14.76 0.18
CA PRO A 192 20.02 16.06 0.04
C PRO A 192 20.26 16.53 1.47
N GLN A 193 21.48 16.93 1.79
CA GLN A 193 21.72 17.65 3.03
C GLN A 193 20.82 18.87 2.96
N THR A 194 19.63 18.76 3.57
CA THR A 194 18.68 19.84 3.68
C THR A 194 19.42 20.86 4.52
N GLY A 195 20.00 21.85 3.84
CA GLY A 195 20.67 22.99 4.45
C GLY A 195 19.67 23.84 5.20
N ALA A 196 19.10 23.29 6.27
CA ALA A 196 18.30 24.01 7.25
C ALA A 196 19.18 24.94 8.10
N ASP A 197 20.51 24.77 8.06
CA ASP A 197 21.47 25.65 8.71
C ASP A 197 22.24 26.50 7.69
N ARG A 198 21.63 27.62 7.25
CA ARG A 198 22.28 28.91 6.91
C ARG A 198 21.32 29.81 6.14
N LEU A 199 20.38 30.41 6.85
CA LEU A 199 19.97 31.77 6.52
C LEU A 199 20.60 32.69 7.57
N PRO A 200 21.56 33.57 7.21
CA PRO A 200 22.02 34.60 8.13
C PRO A 200 20.86 35.55 8.39
N PHE A 201 20.33 35.52 9.61
CA PHE A 201 19.38 36.51 10.08
C PHE A 201 20.02 37.90 10.06
N GLY A 202 19.38 38.83 9.35
CA GLY A 202 19.35 40.24 9.71
C GLY A 202 20.47 41.11 9.16
N ALA A 203 20.25 41.68 7.98
CA ALA A 203 20.74 43.03 7.71
C ALA A 203 19.67 44.03 8.22
N PRO A 204 20.02 45.02 9.04
CA PRO A 204 19.08 46.08 9.44
C PRO A 204 18.83 47.04 8.27
N ALA A 205 17.56 47.41 8.06
CA ALA A 205 17.14 48.39 7.06
C ALA A 205 17.55 49.83 7.45
N PRO A 206 17.78 50.72 6.47
CA PRO A 206 18.25 52.10 6.67
C PRO A 206 17.19 53.03 7.29
#